data_AF-A0A924X9I9-F1
#
_entry.id   AF-A0A924X9I9-F1
#
_cell.length_a   1.000
_cell.length_b   1.000
_cell.length_c   1.000
_cell.angle_alpha   90.00
_cell.angle_beta   90.00
_cell.angle_gamma   90.00
#
_symmetry.space_group_name_H-M   'P 1'
#
loop_
_entity.id
_entity.type
_entity.pdbx_description
1 polymer ?
#
loop_
_entity_poly.entity_id
_entity_poly.type
_entity_poly.pdbx_seq_one_letter_code
_entity_poly.pdbx_strand_id
1 'polypeptide(L)'
;MPKRVNSDHLTLLGFFAMAMAGAFYALSKRNPNFLHLVNVSLALNWFGDSLDGSLARYRNRLRPRYGFYVDHIVDTYGVFFLIGGLMLSGYMSERVGLWLLIAYYAVNINIYLVTYVLGVFKISFGWFGGSELRILLAVANLILLVKPAVTVSGKTFLLFDLIGVVAVAVMTVVLVFSSLAHTRKLYELERLD
;
A
#
# COMPACT_ATOMS: atom_id res chain seq x y z
N MET A 1 1.28 -26.20 -8.77
CA MET A 1 2.32 -25.27 -9.28
C MET A 1 3.61 -26.02 -9.59
N PRO A 2 4.33 -25.71 -10.69
CA PRO A 2 5.60 -26.36 -11.05
C PRO A 2 6.66 -26.22 -9.94
N LYS A 3 7.55 -27.20 -9.78
CA LYS A 3 8.64 -27.18 -8.78
C LYS A 3 9.65 -26.03 -8.96
N ARG A 4 9.64 -25.34 -10.11
CA ARG A 4 10.56 -24.23 -10.47
C ARG A 4 10.08 -22.84 -10.06
N VAL A 5 8.82 -22.68 -9.65
CA VAL A 5 8.31 -21.39 -9.17
C VAL A 5 8.53 -21.34 -7.65
N ASN A 6 9.42 -20.46 -7.21
CA ASN A 6 9.67 -20.18 -5.80
C ASN A 6 8.89 -18.92 -5.36
N SER A 7 8.72 -18.75 -4.05
CA SER A 7 8.15 -17.57 -3.40
C SER A 7 8.69 -16.26 -3.98
N ASP A 8 10.02 -16.15 -4.07
CA ASP A 8 10.71 -14.97 -4.58
C ASP A 8 10.29 -14.57 -6.03
N HIS A 9 9.92 -15.54 -6.88
CA HIS A 9 9.43 -15.23 -8.23
C HIS A 9 8.01 -14.64 -8.21
N LEU A 10 7.19 -15.05 -7.24
CA LEU A 10 5.85 -14.50 -7.04
C LEU A 10 5.92 -13.09 -6.44
N THR A 11 6.87 -12.85 -5.53
CA THR A 11 7.12 -11.51 -4.98
C THR A 11 7.62 -10.55 -6.07
N LEU A 12 8.54 -11.00 -6.93
CA LEU A 12 8.99 -10.22 -8.10
C LEU A 12 7.85 -9.95 -9.08
N LEU A 13 6.99 -10.94 -9.35
CA LEU A 13 5.79 -10.73 -10.17
C LEU A 13 4.90 -9.64 -9.56
N GLY A 14 4.67 -9.69 -8.24
CA GLY A 14 3.92 -8.68 -7.52
C GLY A 14 4.53 -7.29 -7.62
N PHE A 15 5.84 -7.19 -7.46
CA PHE A 15 6.61 -5.94 -7.60
C PHE A 15 6.48 -5.34 -9.01
N PHE A 16 6.74 -6.14 -10.04
CA PHE A 16 6.64 -5.67 -11.43
C PHE A 16 5.21 -5.28 -11.78
N ALA A 17 4.21 -5.99 -11.26
CA ALA A 17 2.81 -5.62 -11.45
C ALA A 17 2.51 -4.23 -10.86
N MET A 18 3.06 -3.88 -9.69
CA MET A 18 2.89 -2.54 -9.12
C MET A 18 3.61 -1.45 -9.93
N ALA A 19 4.83 -1.74 -10.42
CA ALA A 19 5.53 -0.83 -11.32
C ALA A 19 4.74 -0.60 -12.63
N MET A 20 4.16 -1.66 -13.21
CA MET A 20 3.27 -1.57 -14.36
C MET A 20 2.00 -0.79 -14.05
N ALA A 21 1.39 -0.97 -12.88
CA ALA A 21 0.24 -0.19 -12.45
C ALA A 21 0.56 1.32 -12.42
N GLY A 22 1.71 1.69 -11.84
CA GLY A 22 2.20 3.07 -11.85
C GLY A 22 2.41 3.63 -13.26
N ALA A 23 3.03 2.85 -14.16
CA ALA A 23 3.22 3.25 -15.55
C ALA A 23 1.89 3.43 -16.29
N PHE A 24 0.91 2.54 -16.08
CA PHE A 24 -0.41 2.64 -16.71
C PHE A 24 -1.22 3.81 -16.16
N TYR A 25 -1.09 4.15 -14.87
CA TYR A 25 -1.63 5.41 -14.35
C TYR A 25 -1.00 6.61 -15.05
N ALA A 26 0.33 6.67 -15.17
CA ALA A 26 0.96 7.80 -15.87
C ALA A 26 0.49 7.92 -17.34
N LEU A 27 0.29 6.78 -18.01
CA LEU A 27 -0.23 6.72 -19.38
C LEU A 27 -1.73 7.04 -19.50
N SER A 28 -2.51 6.85 -18.43
CA SER A 28 -3.96 7.10 -18.45
C SER A 28 -4.31 8.57 -18.65
N LYS A 29 -3.36 9.48 -18.40
CA LYS A 29 -3.46 10.89 -18.79
C LYS A 29 -3.73 11.08 -20.29
N ARG A 30 -3.18 10.20 -21.14
CA ARG A 30 -3.35 10.25 -22.60
C ARG A 30 -4.59 9.49 -23.07
N ASN A 31 -4.89 8.37 -22.41
CA ASN A 31 -6.06 7.55 -22.72
C ASN A 31 -6.61 6.92 -21.44
N PRO A 32 -7.80 7.34 -20.96
CA PRO A 32 -8.40 6.79 -19.75
C PRO A 32 -8.55 5.26 -19.74
N ASN A 33 -8.62 4.60 -20.90
CA ASN A 33 -8.73 3.14 -21.00
C ASN A 33 -7.55 2.39 -20.37
N PHE A 34 -6.38 3.05 -20.18
CA PHE A 34 -5.27 2.46 -19.43
C PHE A 34 -5.63 2.15 -17.96
N LEU A 35 -6.69 2.74 -17.40
CA LEU A 35 -7.21 2.39 -16.07
C LEU A 35 -7.69 0.93 -15.98
N HIS A 36 -8.13 0.34 -17.08
CA HIS A 36 -8.42 -1.11 -17.10
C HIS A 36 -7.14 -1.93 -16.92
N LEU A 37 -6.04 -1.50 -17.54
CA LEU A 37 -4.74 -2.16 -17.40
C LEU A 37 -4.15 -1.96 -16.00
N VAL A 38 -4.42 -0.82 -15.35
CA VAL A 38 -4.14 -0.66 -13.91
C VAL A 38 -4.86 -1.73 -13.09
N ASN A 39 -6.15 -1.95 -13.33
CA ASN A 39 -6.92 -2.97 -12.61
C ASN A 39 -6.39 -4.39 -12.86
N VAL A 40 -5.96 -4.70 -14.09
CA VAL A 40 -5.29 -5.98 -14.40
C VAL A 40 -3.99 -6.11 -13.62
N SER A 41 -3.17 -5.06 -13.57
CA SER A 41 -1.92 -5.05 -12.78
C SER A 41 -2.18 -5.21 -11.28
N LEU A 42 -3.23 -4.61 -10.73
CA LEU A 42 -3.63 -4.80 -9.34
C LEU A 42 -4.04 -6.26 -9.05
N ALA A 43 -4.77 -6.88 -9.98
CA ALA A 43 -5.13 -8.30 -9.88
C ALA A 43 -3.90 -9.21 -9.95
N LEU A 44 -2.92 -8.89 -10.82
CA LEU A 44 -1.65 -9.61 -10.90
C LEU A 44 -0.82 -9.47 -9.62
N ASN A 45 -0.77 -8.26 -9.05
CA ASN A 45 -0.11 -8.02 -7.77
C ASN A 45 -0.75 -8.84 -6.65
N TRP A 46 -2.08 -8.78 -6.54
CA TRP A 46 -2.84 -9.57 -5.56
C TRP A 46 -2.62 -11.07 -5.72
N PHE A 47 -2.56 -11.56 -6.97
CA PHE A 47 -2.31 -12.96 -7.27
C PHE A 47 -0.92 -13.40 -6.79
N GLY A 48 0.12 -12.59 -7.04
CA GLY A 48 1.48 -12.86 -6.55
C GLY A 48 1.54 -12.93 -5.02
N ASP A 49 1.00 -11.91 -4.35
CA ASP A 49 0.98 -11.77 -2.89
C ASP A 49 0.20 -12.91 -2.19
N SER A 50 -1.00 -13.21 -2.68
CA SER A 50 -1.88 -14.25 -2.09
C SER A 50 -1.30 -15.66 -2.25
N LEU A 51 -0.64 -15.93 -3.38
CA LEU A 51 -0.05 -17.23 -3.66
C LEU A 51 1.29 -17.42 -2.97
N ASP A 52 2.08 -16.36 -2.80
CA ASP A 52 3.37 -16.46 -2.12
C ASP A 52 3.19 -16.94 -0.67
N GLY A 53 2.34 -16.24 0.09
CA GLY A 53 2.05 -16.61 1.48
C GLY A 53 1.43 -18.01 1.61
N SER A 54 0.60 -18.43 0.65
CA SER A 54 -0.04 -19.76 0.67
C SER A 54 0.93 -20.88 0.28
N LEU A 55 1.81 -20.64 -0.70
CA LEU A 55 2.79 -21.59 -1.19
C LEU A 55 3.91 -21.81 -0.15
N ALA A 56 4.36 -20.75 0.51
CA ALA A 56 5.36 -20.82 1.57
C ALA A 56 4.88 -21.67 2.76
N ARG A 57 3.60 -21.52 3.16
CA ARG A 57 2.94 -22.36 4.18
C ARG A 57 2.79 -23.80 3.71
N TYR A 58 2.27 -24.02 2.49
CA TYR A 58 2.06 -25.36 1.94
C TYR A 58 3.36 -26.16 1.79
N ARG A 59 4.47 -25.49 1.43
CA ARG A 59 5.78 -26.14 1.26
C ARG A 59 6.59 -26.25 2.55
N ASN A 60 6.06 -25.77 3.68
CA ASN A 60 6.73 -25.78 4.98
C ASN A 60 8.15 -25.15 4.93
N ARG A 61 8.32 -24.12 4.09
CA ARG A 61 9.59 -23.42 3.82
C ARG A 61 9.47 -21.95 4.21
N LEU A 62 8.90 -21.70 5.38
CA LEU A 62 8.74 -20.35 5.91
C LEU A 62 10.12 -19.75 6.21
N ARG A 63 10.44 -18.62 5.57
CA ARG A 63 11.63 -17.82 5.86
C ARG A 63 11.18 -16.53 6.53
N PRO A 64 10.86 -16.54 7.84
CA PRO A 64 10.14 -15.45 8.49
C PRO A 64 10.87 -14.10 8.41
N ARG A 65 12.20 -14.07 8.57
CA ARG A 65 12.99 -12.81 8.48
C ARG A 65 13.18 -12.33 7.04
N TYR A 66 13.48 -13.24 6.13
CA TYR A 66 13.74 -12.91 4.73
C TYR A 66 12.46 -12.48 4.02
N GLY A 67 11.38 -13.26 4.14
CA GLY A 67 10.07 -12.91 3.59
C GLY A 67 9.58 -11.58 4.13
N PHE A 68 9.65 -11.39 5.47
CA PHE A 68 9.32 -10.10 6.08
C PHE A 68 10.07 -8.94 5.43
N TYR A 69 11.41 -9.01 5.29
CA TYR A 69 12.16 -7.92 4.68
C TYR A 69 11.78 -7.68 3.22
N VAL A 70 11.67 -8.75 2.42
CA VAL A 70 11.36 -8.67 0.99
C VAL A 70 9.95 -8.14 0.75
N ASP A 71 8.96 -8.61 1.50
CA ASP A 71 7.57 -8.17 1.38
C ASP A 71 7.47 -6.66 1.65
N HIS A 72 8.05 -6.19 2.77
CA HIS A 72 7.97 -4.79 3.16
C HIS A 72 8.74 -3.85 2.23
N ILE A 73 9.91 -4.25 1.71
CA ILE A 73 10.67 -3.41 0.77
C ILE A 73 9.98 -3.36 -0.59
N VAL A 74 9.42 -4.48 -1.06
CA VAL A 74 8.65 -4.55 -2.30
C VAL A 74 7.37 -3.72 -2.20
N ASP A 75 6.66 -3.77 -1.07
CA ASP A 75 5.47 -2.95 -0.83
C ASP A 75 5.81 -1.46 -0.80
N THR A 76 6.93 -1.08 -0.18
CA THR A 76 7.41 0.32 -0.15
C THR A 76 7.60 0.85 -1.56
N TYR A 77 8.30 0.11 -2.42
CA TYR A 77 8.45 0.51 -3.82
C TYR A 77 7.15 0.42 -4.62
N GLY A 78 6.30 -0.57 -4.33
CA GLY A 78 5.01 -0.73 -5.00
C GLY A 78 4.11 0.49 -4.78
N VAL A 79 3.97 0.95 -3.54
CA VAL A 79 3.21 2.16 -3.21
C VAL A 79 3.85 3.40 -3.81
N PHE A 80 5.19 3.51 -3.83
CA PHE A 80 5.88 4.58 -4.54
C PHE A 80 5.47 4.66 -6.01
N PHE A 81 5.55 3.55 -6.75
CA PHE A 81 5.21 3.53 -8.17
C PHE A 81 3.74 3.84 -8.41
N LEU A 82 2.85 3.29 -7.57
CA LEU A 82 1.42 3.46 -7.74
C LEU A 82 0.98 4.91 -7.50
N ILE A 83 1.37 5.50 -6.38
CA ILE A 83 1.03 6.90 -6.06
C ILE A 83 1.79 7.86 -6.99
N GLY A 84 3.05 7.56 -7.33
CA GLY A 84 3.82 8.29 -8.33
C GLY A 84 3.11 8.34 -9.68
N GLY A 85 2.66 7.19 -10.18
CA GLY A 85 1.88 7.09 -11.41
C GLY A 85 0.58 7.88 -11.36
N LEU A 86 -0.13 7.83 -10.22
CA LEU A 86 -1.39 8.54 -10.01
C LEU A 86 -1.22 10.07 -9.95
N MET A 87 -0.11 10.55 -9.39
CA MET A 87 0.26 11.97 -9.45
C MET A 87 0.56 12.40 -10.90
N LEU A 88 1.37 11.60 -11.62
CA LEU A 88 1.71 11.88 -13.02
C LEU A 88 0.49 11.83 -13.95
N SER A 89 -0.52 11.03 -13.60
CA SER A 89 -1.77 10.92 -14.38
C SER A 89 -2.62 12.19 -14.30
N GLY A 90 -2.43 13.01 -13.27
CA GLY A 90 -3.28 14.17 -12.96
C GLY A 90 -4.61 13.82 -12.30
N TYR A 91 -4.83 12.55 -11.92
CA TYR A 91 -6.01 12.14 -11.14
C TYR A 91 -5.87 12.45 -9.65
N MET A 92 -4.65 12.68 -9.19
CA MET A 92 -4.33 13.13 -7.84
C MET A 92 -3.35 14.30 -7.91
N SER A 93 -3.55 15.33 -7.10
CA SER A 93 -2.59 16.42 -7.01
C SER A 93 -1.28 15.95 -6.41
N GLU A 94 -0.16 16.49 -6.92
CA GLU A 94 1.18 16.17 -6.44
C GLU A 94 1.33 16.41 -4.93
N ARG A 95 0.69 17.47 -4.42
CA ARG A 95 0.75 17.83 -2.99
C ARG A 95 0.10 16.75 -2.12
N VAL A 96 -1.10 16.30 -2.46
CA VAL A 96 -1.79 15.27 -1.67
C VAL A 96 -1.07 13.93 -1.82
N GLY A 97 -0.59 13.60 -3.02
CA GLY A 97 0.17 12.36 -3.25
C GLY A 97 1.48 12.30 -2.45
N LEU A 98 2.21 13.42 -2.36
CA LEU A 98 3.42 13.52 -1.53
C LEU A 98 3.10 13.35 -0.04
N TRP A 99 2.08 14.05 0.47
CA TRP A 99 1.67 13.89 1.87
C TRP A 99 1.20 12.47 2.18
N LEU A 100 0.53 11.81 1.23
CA LEU A 100 0.12 10.41 1.36
C LEU A 100 1.33 9.48 1.44
N LEU A 101 2.35 9.66 0.59
CA LEU A 101 3.59 8.89 0.66
C LEU A 101 4.35 9.11 1.98
N ILE A 102 4.46 10.36 2.43
CA ILE A 102 5.12 10.71 3.70
C ILE A 102 4.40 10.03 4.87
N ALA A 103 3.07 10.16 4.94
CA ALA A 103 2.28 9.55 6.01
C ALA A 103 2.40 8.01 6.01
N TYR A 104 2.30 7.40 4.82
CA TYR A 104 2.44 5.95 4.67
C TYR A 104 3.82 5.45 5.11
N TYR A 105 4.91 6.12 4.71
CA TYR A 105 6.26 5.73 5.13
C TYR A 105 6.52 5.98 6.61
N ALA A 106 6.01 7.07 7.17
CA ALA A 106 6.14 7.33 8.60
C ALA A 106 5.44 6.25 9.45
N VAL A 107 4.26 5.80 9.04
CA VAL A 107 3.57 4.66 9.66
C VAL A 107 4.41 3.38 9.56
N ASN A 108 4.97 3.08 8.38
CA ASN A 108 5.81 1.90 8.20
C ASN A 108 7.08 1.95 9.05
N ILE A 109 7.77 3.09 9.12
CA ILE A 109 8.95 3.28 9.99
C ILE A 109 8.59 2.98 11.44
N ASN A 110 7.46 3.50 11.94
CA ASN A 110 7.01 3.21 13.30
C ASN A 110 6.74 1.70 13.50
N ILE A 111 6.10 1.02 12.52
CA ILE A 111 5.89 -0.43 12.57
C ILE A 111 7.23 -1.18 12.64
N TYR A 112 8.23 -0.77 11.87
CA TYR A 112 9.55 -1.40 11.87
C TYR A 112 10.29 -1.23 13.19
N LEU A 113 10.29 0.00 13.73
CA LEU A 113 10.89 0.29 15.03
C LEU A 113 10.25 -0.56 16.14
N VAL A 114 8.92 -0.66 16.13
CA VAL A 114 8.18 -1.41 17.14
C VAL A 114 8.43 -2.91 17.00
N THR A 115 8.48 -3.41 15.77
CA THR A 115 8.79 -4.82 15.50
C THR A 115 10.20 -5.16 15.97
N TYR A 116 11.16 -4.25 15.77
CA TYR A 116 12.53 -4.40 16.22
C TYR A 116 12.67 -4.35 17.74
N VAL A 117 12.06 -3.36 18.39
CA VAL A 117 12.22 -3.10 19.83
C VAL A 117 11.37 -4.04 20.69
N LEU A 118 10.10 -4.27 20.32
CA LEU A 118 9.18 -5.09 21.13
C LEU A 118 9.16 -6.57 20.72
N GLY A 119 9.78 -6.95 19.59
CA GLY A 119 9.77 -8.32 19.08
C GLY A 119 8.38 -8.88 18.71
N VAL A 120 7.31 -8.08 18.88
CA VAL A 120 5.93 -8.45 18.56
C VAL A 120 5.54 -7.76 17.27
N PHE A 121 5.51 -8.54 16.18
CA PHE A 121 4.91 -8.09 14.93
C PHE A 121 3.39 -8.20 15.03
N LYS A 122 2.68 -7.07 15.14
CA LYS A 122 1.22 -7.04 14.99
C LYS A 122 0.88 -6.77 13.53
N ILE A 123 0.40 -7.81 12.83
CA ILE A 123 -0.01 -7.77 11.41
C ILE A 123 -1.26 -6.90 11.17
N SER A 124 -1.96 -6.45 12.20
CA SER A 124 -3.25 -5.79 12.03
C SER A 124 -3.45 -4.67 13.03
N PHE A 125 -3.30 -3.44 12.57
CA PHE A 125 -3.98 -2.28 13.14
C PHE A 125 -5.01 -1.80 12.12
N GLY A 126 -6.15 -2.48 12.02
CA GLY A 126 -7.26 -1.98 11.21
C GLY A 126 -8.32 -3.01 10.84
N TRP A 127 -9.40 -2.49 10.27
CA TRP A 127 -10.56 -3.24 9.75
C TRP A 127 -10.42 -3.62 8.27
N PHE A 128 -9.42 -3.07 7.55
CA PHE A 128 -9.20 -3.28 6.12
C PHE A 128 -7.86 -3.97 5.87
N GLY A 129 -7.87 -5.09 5.15
CA GLY A 129 -6.67 -5.79 4.71
C GLY A 129 -6.19 -5.34 3.32
N GLY A 130 -5.11 -5.97 2.85
CA GLY A 130 -4.52 -5.68 1.55
C GLY A 130 -5.40 -6.07 0.36
N SER A 131 -6.35 -6.99 0.52
CA SER A 131 -7.26 -7.38 -0.56
C SER A 131 -8.37 -6.33 -0.74
N GLU A 132 -8.93 -5.87 0.37
CA GLU A 132 -10.00 -4.87 0.42
C GLU A 132 -9.52 -3.54 -0.16
N LEU A 133 -8.30 -3.12 0.18
CA LEU A 133 -7.72 -1.88 -0.36
C LEU A 133 -7.55 -1.94 -1.88
N ARG A 134 -7.11 -3.09 -2.42
CA ARG A 134 -6.96 -3.29 -3.87
C ARG A 134 -8.31 -3.29 -4.59
N ILE A 135 -9.35 -3.89 -4.00
CA ILE A 135 -10.72 -3.87 -4.54
C ILE A 135 -11.25 -2.44 -4.55
N LEU A 136 -11.10 -1.70 -3.44
CA LEU A 136 -11.51 -0.30 -3.36
C LEU A 136 -10.82 0.56 -4.43
N LEU A 137 -9.52 0.35 -4.63
CA LEU A 137 -8.77 1.05 -5.66
C LEU A 137 -9.23 0.68 -7.08
N ALA A 138 -9.51 -0.60 -7.34
CA ALA A 138 -10.03 -1.05 -8.63
C ALA A 138 -11.41 -0.45 -8.94
N VAL A 139 -12.29 -0.38 -7.93
CA VAL A 139 -13.59 0.29 -8.05
C VAL A 139 -13.41 1.80 -8.28
N ALA A 140 -12.51 2.46 -7.57
CA ALA A 140 -12.20 3.87 -7.78
C ALA A 140 -11.72 4.16 -9.22
N ASN A 141 -10.92 3.27 -9.81
CA ASN A 141 -10.51 3.38 -11.21
C ASN A 141 -11.68 3.24 -12.19
N LEU A 142 -12.64 2.36 -11.91
CA LEU A 142 -13.85 2.26 -12.73
C LEU A 142 -14.72 3.51 -12.62
N ILE A 143 -14.80 4.12 -11.43
CA ILE A 143 -15.51 5.38 -11.23
C ILE A 143 -14.82 6.52 -12.00
N LEU A 144 -13.48 6.58 -12.01
CA LEU A 144 -12.72 7.58 -12.76
C LEU A 144 -13.03 7.59 -14.26
N LEU A 145 -13.33 6.43 -14.85
CA LEU A 145 -13.69 6.32 -16.28
C LEU A 145 -15.01 7.05 -16.60
N VAL A 146 -15.91 7.16 -15.64
CA VAL A 146 -17.23 7.78 -15.82
C VAL A 146 -17.27 9.21 -15.26
N LYS A 147 -16.68 9.42 -14.08
CA LYS A 147 -16.64 10.72 -13.37
C LYS A 147 -15.28 10.91 -12.69
N PRO A 148 -14.34 11.64 -13.32
CA PRO A 148 -13.01 11.87 -12.75
C PRO A 148 -13.01 12.87 -11.57
N ALA A 149 -14.08 13.66 -11.41
CA ALA A 149 -14.18 14.66 -10.36
C ALA A 149 -15.51 14.57 -9.61
N VAL A 150 -15.46 14.93 -8.33
CA VAL A 150 -16.61 14.98 -7.42
C VAL A 150 -16.87 16.43 -7.04
N THR A 151 -18.11 16.88 -7.21
CA THR A 151 -18.53 18.20 -6.72
C THR A 151 -19.03 18.06 -5.29
N VAL A 152 -18.31 18.66 -4.34
CA VAL A 152 -18.70 18.71 -2.92
C VAL A 152 -18.93 20.17 -2.56
N SER A 153 -20.13 20.49 -2.07
CA SER A 153 -20.48 21.85 -1.62
C SER A 153 -20.18 22.95 -2.65
N GLY A 154 -20.50 22.68 -3.93
CA GLY A 154 -20.31 23.63 -5.04
C GLY A 154 -18.86 23.76 -5.56
N LYS A 155 -17.89 23.05 -4.99
CA LYS A 155 -16.50 23.00 -5.47
C LYS A 155 -16.16 21.63 -6.04
N THR A 156 -15.45 21.62 -7.16
CA THR A 156 -15.04 20.39 -7.85
C THR A 156 -13.67 19.95 -7.34
N PHE A 157 -13.59 18.75 -6.79
CA PHE A 157 -12.36 18.12 -6.31
C PHE A 157 -12.08 16.84 -7.09
N LEU A 158 -10.80 16.48 -7.22
CA LEU A 158 -10.42 15.17 -7.73
C LEU A 158 -10.82 14.09 -6.73
N LEU A 159 -11.37 12.97 -7.21
CA LEU A 159 -11.81 11.86 -6.37
C LEU A 159 -10.66 11.36 -5.46
N PHE A 160 -9.47 11.21 -6.05
CA PHE A 160 -8.29 10.74 -5.32
C PHE A 160 -7.68 11.77 -4.39
N ASP A 161 -7.88 13.07 -4.60
CA ASP A 161 -7.47 14.08 -3.63
C ASP A 161 -8.31 13.97 -2.34
N LEU A 162 -9.63 13.79 -2.47
CA LEU A 162 -10.50 13.62 -1.31
C LEU A 162 -10.14 12.36 -0.53
N ILE A 163 -10.00 11.22 -1.23
CA ILE A 163 -9.59 9.95 -0.62
C ILE A 163 -8.20 10.11 0.02
N GLY A 164 -7.27 10.75 -0.67
CA GLY A 164 -5.90 10.96 -0.19
C GLY A 164 -5.82 11.81 1.07
N VAL A 165 -6.56 12.91 1.14
CA VAL A 165 -6.60 13.77 2.35
C VAL A 165 -7.17 13.01 3.55
N VAL A 166 -8.24 12.25 3.35
CA VAL A 166 -8.81 11.40 4.41
C VAL A 166 -7.81 10.35 4.86
N ALA A 167 -7.15 9.67 3.92
CA ALA A 167 -6.13 8.67 4.22
C ALA A 167 -4.94 9.26 5.00
N VAL A 168 -4.43 10.44 4.60
CA VAL A 168 -3.36 11.16 5.31
C VAL A 168 -3.79 11.49 6.74
N ALA A 169 -4.99 12.02 6.93
CA ALA A 169 -5.50 12.36 8.26
C ALA A 169 -5.57 11.12 9.16
N VAL A 170 -6.15 10.02 8.65
CA VAL A 170 -6.25 8.75 9.38
C VAL A 170 -4.87 8.19 9.72
N MET A 171 -3.95 8.12 8.75
CA MET A 171 -2.59 7.62 8.99
C MET A 171 -1.82 8.46 10.01
N THR A 172 -1.97 9.78 9.96
CA THR A 172 -1.33 10.69 10.92
C THR A 172 -1.86 10.46 12.33
N VAL A 173 -3.19 10.34 12.48
CA VAL A 173 -3.84 10.03 13.75
C VAL A 173 -3.34 8.69 14.30
N VAL A 174 -3.34 7.65 13.46
CA VAL A 174 -2.84 6.31 13.84
C VAL A 174 -1.38 6.36 14.27
N LEU A 175 -0.53 7.08 13.54
CA LEU A 175 0.88 7.23 13.87
C LEU A 175 1.08 7.90 15.23
N VAL A 176 0.38 9.02 15.49
CA VAL A 176 0.48 9.75 16.76
C VAL A 176 0.02 8.86 17.93
N PHE A 177 -1.15 8.24 17.83
CA PHE A 177 -1.62 7.35 18.90
C PHE A 177 -0.74 6.12 19.09
N SER A 178 -0.27 5.49 18.01
CA SER A 178 0.61 4.32 18.07
C SER A 178 1.96 4.66 18.71
N SER A 179 2.59 5.76 18.29
CA SER A 179 3.88 6.19 18.83
C SER A 179 3.80 6.57 20.31
N LEU A 180 2.73 7.26 20.74
CA LEU A 180 2.49 7.56 22.15
C LEU A 180 2.27 6.28 22.98
N ALA A 181 1.42 5.37 22.49
CA ALA A 181 1.13 4.11 23.17
C ALA A 181 2.39 3.23 23.31
N HIS A 182 3.20 3.15 22.25
CA HIS A 182 4.43 2.36 22.26
C HIS A 182 5.53 3.01 23.11
N THR A 183 5.68 4.33 23.06
CA THR A 183 6.61 5.07 23.95
C THR A 183 6.25 4.85 25.41
N ARG A 184 4.97 4.98 25.78
CA ARG A 184 4.51 4.73 27.15
C ARG A 184 4.78 3.29 27.58
N LYS A 185 4.47 2.32 26.72
CA LYS A 185 4.72 0.91 27.00
C LYS A 185 6.21 0.63 27.23
N LEU A 186 7.09 1.22 26.41
CA LEU A 186 8.53 1.02 26.56
C LEU A 186 9.07 1.70 27.83
N TYR A 187 8.59 2.91 28.12
CA TYR A 187 8.93 3.61 29.36
C TYR A 187 8.52 2.83 30.61
N GLU A 188 7.34 2.19 30.61
CA GLU A 188 6.89 1.34 31.71
C GLU A 188 7.73 0.04 31.84
N LEU A 189 8.21 -0.51 30.73
CA LEU A 189 9.05 -1.72 30.71
C LEU A 189 10.50 -1.45 31.16
N GLU A 190 11.03 -0.26 30.89
CA GLU A 190 12.42 0.13 31.15
C GLU A 190 12.51 1.24 32.21
N ARG A 191 11.54 1.27 33.13
CA ARG A 191 11.48 2.29 34.17
C ARG A 191 12.74 2.22 35.05
N LEU A 192 13.50 3.30 35.07
CA LEU A 192 14.66 3.44 35.95
C LEU A 192 14.15 3.79 37.36
N ASP A 193 14.59 3.02 38.36
CA ASP A 193 14.30 3.25 39.78
C ASP A 193 14.92 4.57 40.30
#